data_AF-A0A6P2FY02-F1
#
_entry.id   AF-A0A6P2FY02-F1
#
_cell.length_a   1.000
_cell.length_b   1.000
_cell.length_c   1.000
_cell.angle_alpha   90.00
_cell.angle_beta   90.00
_cell.angle_gamma   90.00
#
_symmetry.space_group_name_H-M   'P 1'
#
loop_
_entity.id
_entity.type
_entity.pdbx_description
1 polymer ?
#
loop_
_entity_poly.entity_id
_entity_poly.type
_entity_poly.pdbx_seq_one_letter_code
_entity_poly.pdbx_strand_id
1 'polypeptide(L)' 'MEPEAVLNLAELLGKQEDVVHKSTGDTVAIERLLAPMVRRVVIATPVQVHPTA' A
#
# COMPACT_ATOMS: atom_id res chain seq x y z
N MET A 1 -3.17 -6.77 10.15
CA MET A 1 -3.33 -5.45 9.53
C MET A 1 -4.82 -5.19 9.45
N GLU A 2 -5.30 -4.21 10.21
CA GLU A 2 -6.74 -4.01 10.42
C GLU A 2 -7.36 -3.30 9.20
N PRO A 3 -8.36 -3.90 8.52
CA PRO A 3 -8.97 -3.32 7.32
C PRO A 3 -9.53 -1.91 7.53
N GLU A 4 -10.04 -1.64 8.73
CA GLU A 4 -10.63 -0.34 9.11
C GLU A 4 -9.60 0.79 9.09
N ALA A 5 -8.35 0.52 9.47
CA ALA A 5 -7.28 1.52 9.43
C ALA A 5 -6.93 1.92 7.99
N VAL A 6 -7.01 0.99 7.04
CA VAL A 6 -6.76 1.25 5.62
C VAL A 6 -7.90 2.06 5.01
N LEU A 7 -9.16 1.78 5.39
CA LEU A 7 -10.32 2.55 4.97
C LEU A 7 -10.28 3.99 5.48
N ASN A 8 -10.01 4.19 6.77
CA ASN A 8 -9.90 5.54 7.35
C ASN A 8 -8.77 6.34 6.68
N LEU A 9 -7.65 5.68 6.36
CA LEU A 9 -6.58 6.31 5.59
C LEU A 9 -7.05 6.66 4.17
N ALA A 10 -7.79 5.78 3.51
CA ALA A 10 -8.30 6.01 2.16
C ALA A 10 -9.29 7.18 2.09
N GLU A 11 -10.13 7.36 3.11
CA GLU A 11 -11.07 8.50 3.21
C GLU A 11 -10.36 9.84 3.40
N LEU A 12 -9.18 9.85 4.02
CA LEU A 12 -8.34 11.03 4.15
C LEU A 12 -7.54 11.36 2.88
N LEU A 13 -7.37 10.40 1.99
CA LEU A 13 -6.59 10.54 0.76
C LEU A 13 -7.48 10.96 -0.40
N GLY A 14 -7.10 12.03 -1.09
CA GLY A 14 -7.79 12.51 -2.27
C GLY A 14 -7.30 11.86 -3.57
N LYS A 15 -8.08 11.99 -4.64
CA LYS A 15 -7.73 11.54 -6.00
C LYS A 15 -6.49 12.20 -6.63
N GLN A 16 -5.84 13.11 -5.92
CA GLN A 16 -4.58 13.73 -6.36
C GLN A 16 -3.35 13.11 -5.69
N GLU A 17 -3.54 12.31 -4.65
CA GLU A 17 -2.46 11.78 -3.84
C GLU A 17 -1.91 10.47 -4.40
N ASP A 18 -0.61 10.27 -4.21
CA ASP A 18 0.10 9.04 -4.53
C ASP A 18 0.41 8.29 -3.22
N VAL A 19 0.05 7.00 -3.15
CA VAL A 19 0.31 6.17 -1.97
C VAL A 19 1.43 5.20 -2.25
N VAL A 20 2.47 5.20 -1.41
CA VAL A 20 3.54 4.21 -1.45
C VAL A 20 3.40 3.26 -0.26
N HIS A 21 3.14 1.99 -0.55
CA HIS A 21 3.02 0.94 0.46
C HIS A 21 4.21 -0.02 0.37
N LYS A 22 4.96 -0.16 1.46
CA LYS A 22 6.06 -1.12 1.54
C LYS A 22 5.59 -2.38 2.26
N SER A 23 5.62 -3.53 1.57
CA SER A 23 5.18 -4.81 2.15
C SER A 23 5.94 -5.99 1.58
N THR A 24 6.13 -7.01 2.42
CA THR A 24 6.72 -8.32 2.07
C THR A 24 5.66 -9.42 1.91
N GLY A 25 4.37 -9.11 2.07
CA GLY A 25 3.26 -10.06 2.02
C GLY A 25 2.28 -9.81 0.87
N ASP A 26 1.14 -10.49 0.88
CA ASP A 26 0.06 -10.28 -0.10
C ASP A 26 -0.56 -8.88 0.07
N THR A 27 -0.45 -8.06 -0.97
CA THR A 27 -0.93 -6.67 -1.01
C THR A 27 -2.18 -6.47 -1.86
N VAL A 28 -2.76 -7.53 -2.44
CA VAL A 28 -3.88 -7.44 -3.39
C VAL A 28 -5.11 -6.79 -2.75
N ALA A 29 -5.39 -7.14 -1.48
CA ALA A 29 -6.50 -6.55 -0.74
C ALA A 29 -6.32 -5.03 -0.52
N ILE A 30 -5.09 -4.59 -0.24
CA ILE A 30 -4.78 -3.17 0.01
C ILE A 30 -4.91 -2.38 -1.29
N GLU A 31 -4.36 -2.91 -2.38
CA GLU A 31 -4.44 -2.28 -3.70
C GLU A 31 -5.90 -2.05 -4.13
N ARG A 32 -6.74 -3.08 -3.98
CA ARG A 32 -8.17 -3.01 -4.33
C ARG A 32 -8.94 -1.97 -3.51
N LEU A 33 -8.59 -1.80 -2.23
CA LEU A 33 -9.23 -0.82 -1.37
C LEU A 33 -8.79 0.61 -1.70
N LEU A 34 -7.52 0.82 -2.02
CA LEU A 34 -6.95 2.16 -2.23
C LEU A 34 -7.10 2.68 -3.67
N ALA A 35 -7.03 1.81 -4.69
CA ALA A 35 -7.10 2.17 -6.10
C ALA A 35 -8.26 3.11 -6.49
N PRO A 36 -9.50 2.98 -5.97
CA PRO A 36 -10.57 3.91 -6.32
C PRO A 36 -10.48 5.28 -5.62
N MET A 37 -9.70 5.39 -4.55
CA MET A 37 -9.64 6.56 -3.67
C MET A 37 -8.50 7.51 -4.04
N VAL A 38 -7.39 6.98 -4.57
CA VAL A 38 -6.16 7.75 -4.83
C VAL A 38 -5.80 7.78 -6.31
N ARG A 39 -4.87 8.67 -6.70
CA ARG A 39 -4.40 8.76 -8.08
C ARG A 39 -3.62 7.52 -8.49
N ARG A 40 -2.74 7.05 -7.60
CA ARG A 40 -1.81 5.96 -7.85
C ARG A 40 -1.43 5.26 -6.56
N VAL A 41 -1.39 3.94 -6.61
CA VAL A 41 -0.85 3.08 -5.55
C VAL A 41 0.44 2.46 -6.06
N VAL A 42 1.51 2.60 -5.29
CA VAL A 42 2.81 1.99 -5.57
C VAL A 42 3.11 1.00 -4.45
N ILE A 43 3.19 -0.28 -4.79
CA ILE A 43 3.62 -1.33 -3.86
C ILE A 43 5.11 -1.55 -4.05
N ALA A 44 5.89 -1.24 -3.02
CA ALA A 44 7.32 -1.46 -3.01
C ALA A 44 7.62 -2.72 -2.18
N THR A 45 7.96 -3.81 -2.85
CA THR A 45 8.45 -5.02 -2.18
C THR A 45 9.93 -4.83 -1.85
N PRO A 46 10.32 -4.76 -0.56
CA PRO A 46 11.72 -4.62 -0.22
C PRO A 46 12.45 -5.91 -0.63
N VAL A 47 13.54 -5.76 -1.38
CA VAL A 47 14.41 -6.87 -1.76
C VAL A 47 15.05 -7.42 -0.49
N GLN A 48 14.70 -8.64 -0.10
CA GLN A 48 15.40 -9.33 0.98
C GLN A 48 16.79 -9.71 0.47
N VAL A 49 17.81 -8.94 0.87
CA VAL A 49 19.20 -9.28 0.64
C VAL A 49 19.68 -10.21 1.74
N HIS A 50 20.17 -11.39 1.38
CA HIS A 50 20.87 -12.25 2.33
C HIS A 50 22.30 -11.73 2.49
N PRO A 51 22.78 -11.48 3.72
CA PRO A 51 24.18 -11.16 3.92
C PRO A 51 25.02 -12.34 3.42
N THR A 52 25.90 -12.07 2.45
CA THR A 52 26.88 -13.04 1.97
C THR A 52 28.20 -12.74 2.69
N ALA A 53 28.37 -13.28 3.90
CA ALA A 53 29.65 -13.48 4.60
C ALA A 53 29.41 -14.12 5.98
#